data_AF-A0A2D8CLU6-F1
#
_entry.id   AF-A0A2D8CLU6-F1
#
_cell.length_a   1.000
_cell.length_b   1.000
_cell.length_c   1.000
_cell.angle_alpha   90.00
_cell.angle_beta   90.00
_cell.angle_gamma   90.00
#
_symmetry.space_group_name_H-M   'P 1'
#
loop_
_entity.id
_entity.type
_entity.pdbx_description
1 polymer ?
#
loop_
_entity_poly.entity_id
_entity_poly.type
_entity_poly.pdbx_seq_one_letter_code
_entity_poly.pdbx_strand_id
1 'polypeptide(L)'
;MSNQITETHYKLKIALLVRRIGIKEFANNLRKPDGTIGISHQALIRVAQDKEKTPWIKNVIHKTIKETSKDYPNIWEELFKRNDAN
;
A
#
# COMPACT_ATOMS: atom_id res chain seq x y z
N MET A 1 11.58 -4.14 20.56
CA MET A 1 11.84 -3.94 19.12
C MET A 1 10.73 -3.06 18.57
N SER A 2 11.03 -1.83 18.18
CA SER A 2 10.02 -0.91 17.68
C SER A 2 9.43 -1.44 16.37
N ASN A 3 8.12 -1.67 16.33
CA ASN A 3 7.37 -1.92 15.10
C ASN A 3 7.36 -0.62 14.28
N GLN A 4 8.47 -0.33 13.61
CA GLN A 4 8.57 0.82 12.73
C GLN A 4 7.67 0.54 11.53
N ILE A 5 6.50 1.19 11.52
CA ILE A 5 5.62 1.20 10.36
C ILE A 5 6.36 2.04 9.32
N THR A 6 6.79 1.40 8.22
CA THR A 6 7.38 2.13 7.10
C THR A 6 6.32 3.07 6.51
N GLU A 7 6.79 4.20 5.99
CA GLU A 7 5.94 5.18 5.33
C GLU A 7 5.10 4.54 4.20
N THR A 8 5.69 3.60 3.45
CA THR A 8 5.00 2.83 2.40
C THR A 8 3.85 1.98 2.93
N HIS A 9 4.04 1.27 4.05
CA HIS A 9 2.97 0.47 4.65
C HIS A 9 1.83 1.37 5.16
N TYR A 10 2.16 2.51 5.77
CA TYR A 10 1.16 3.47 6.21
C TYR A 10 0.37 4.07 5.03
N LYS A 11 1.07 4.57 4.00
CA LYS A 11 0.46 5.10 2.77
C LYS A 11 -0.43 4.06 2.07
N LEU A 12 -0.03 2.78 2.05
CA LEU A 12 -0.87 1.71 1.51
C LEU A 12 -2.16 1.54 2.33
N LYS A 13 -2.08 1.51 3.68
CA LYS A 13 -3.28 1.39 4.52
C LYS A 13 -4.26 2.53 4.28
N ILE A 14 -3.76 3.76 4.17
CA ILE A 14 -4.59 4.93 3.86
C ILE A 14 -5.21 4.80 2.46
N ALA A 15 -4.41 4.43 1.46
CA ALA A 15 -4.91 4.26 0.10
C ALA A 15 -6.07 3.26 0.02
N LEU A 16 -5.94 2.12 0.72
CA LEU A 16 -6.99 1.11 0.80
C LEU A 16 -8.22 1.58 1.59
N LEU A 17 -8.01 2.30 2.69
CA LEU A 17 -9.10 2.85 3.51
C LEU A 17 -9.96 3.84 2.70
N VAL A 18 -9.33 4.78 1.99
CA VAL A 18 -10.03 5.77 1.17
C VAL A 18 -10.85 5.11 0.06
N ARG A 19 -10.32 4.04 -0.53
CA ARG A 19 -11.04 3.23 -1.53
C ARG A 19 -12.06 2.26 -0.93
N ARG A 20 -12.17 2.17 0.41
CA ARG A 20 -13.01 1.20 1.13
C ARG A 20 -12.71 -0.26 0.78
N ILE A 21 -11.44 -0.57 0.51
CA ILE A 21 -10.97 -1.93 0.18
C ILE A 21 -10.26 -2.52 1.39
N GLY A 22 -10.61 -3.75 1.77
CA GLY A 22 -9.90 -4.46 2.83
C GLY A 22 -8.52 -4.95 2.39
N ILE A 23 -7.50 -4.95 3.26
CA ILE A 23 -6.16 -5.45 2.89
C ILE A 23 -6.16 -6.93 2.44
N LYS A 24 -7.03 -7.75 3.04
CA LYS A 24 -7.21 -9.16 2.65
C LYS A 24 -7.83 -9.28 1.26
N GLU A 25 -8.89 -8.51 1.01
CA GLU A 25 -9.56 -8.45 -0.29
C GLU A 25 -8.61 -7.96 -1.38
N PHE A 26 -7.89 -6.87 -1.12
CA PHE A 26 -6.87 -6.35 -2.03
C PHE A 26 -5.84 -7.41 -2.37
N ALA A 27 -5.25 -8.06 -1.36
CA ALA A 27 -4.25 -9.12 -1.54
C ALA A 27 -4.81 -10.32 -2.33
N ASN A 28 -6.05 -10.73 -2.08
CA ASN A 28 -6.71 -11.82 -2.77
C ASN A 28 -7.01 -11.50 -4.24
N ASN A 29 -7.18 -10.22 -4.59
CA ASN A 29 -7.46 -9.78 -5.96
C ASN A 29 -6.20 -9.44 -6.78
N LEU A 30 -5.00 -9.49 -6.17
CA LEU A 30 -3.76 -9.21 -6.89
C LEU A 30 -3.43 -10.31 -7.89
N ARG A 31 -3.21 -9.94 -9.14
CA ARG A 31 -2.73 -10.85 -10.18
C ARG A 31 -1.21 -10.92 -10.15
N LYS A 32 -0.68 -12.13 -9.99
CA LYS A 32 0.74 -12.43 -10.03
C LYS A 32 1.27 -12.39 -11.48
N PRO A 33 2.60 -12.29 -11.67
CA PRO A 33 3.21 -12.32 -13.00
C PRO A 33 2.95 -13.61 -13.79
N ASP A 34 2.77 -14.73 -13.10
CA ASP A 34 2.44 -16.03 -13.70
C ASP A 34 0.97 -16.15 -14.14
N GLY A 35 0.18 -15.09 -13.95
CA GLY A 35 -1.23 -15.04 -14.30
C GLY A 35 -2.18 -15.57 -13.22
N THR A 36 -1.67 -16.19 -12.15
CA THR A 36 -2.50 -16.63 -11.01
C THR A 36 -2.97 -15.44 -10.18
N ILE A 37 -4.04 -15.63 -9.40
CA ILE A 37 -4.66 -14.57 -8.59
C ILE A 37 -4.47 -14.87 -7.11
N GLY A 38 -4.24 -13.81 -6.33
CA GLY A 38 -4.20 -13.83 -4.89
C GLY A 38 -2.81 -14.04 -4.31
N ILE A 39 -2.50 -13.26 -3.28
CA ILE A 39 -1.37 -13.48 -2.37
C ILE A 39 -1.84 -13.41 -0.94
N SER A 40 -1.03 -13.91 0.00
CA SER A 40 -1.34 -13.70 1.41
C SER A 40 -1.23 -12.21 1.76
N HIS A 41 -2.19 -11.68 2.52
CA HIS A 41 -2.11 -10.31 3.02
C HIS A 41 -0.84 -10.07 3.88
N GLN A 42 -0.30 -11.12 4.50
CA GLN A 42 0.96 -11.05 5.22
C GLN A 42 2.15 -10.79 4.29
N ALA A 43 2.22 -11.45 3.11
CA ALA A 43 3.25 -11.17 2.12
C ALA A 43 3.18 -9.72 1.64
N LEU A 44 1.97 -9.21 1.38
CA LEU A 44 1.76 -7.81 1.04
C LEU A 44 2.29 -6.85 2.12
N ILE A 45 1.96 -7.12 3.40
CA ILE A 45 2.44 -6.32 4.53
C ILE A 45 3.96 -6.36 4.64
N ARG A 46 4.59 -7.53 4.50
CA ARG A 46 6.06 -7.67 4.57
C ARG A 46 6.74 -6.87 3.47
N VAL A 47 6.23 -6.92 2.23
CA VAL A 47 6.77 -6.12 1.13
C VAL A 47 6.57 -4.63 1.38
N ALA A 48 5.39 -4.22 1.87
CA ALA A 48 5.14 -2.82 2.22
C ALA A 48 6.07 -2.31 3.34
N GLN A 49 6.47 -3.19 4.25
CA GLN A 49 7.43 -2.94 5.33
C GLN A 49 8.90 -3.11 4.92
N ASP A 50 9.19 -3.34 3.63
CA ASP A 50 10.54 -3.63 3.10
C ASP A 50 11.23 -4.85 3.77
N LYS A 51 10.45 -5.74 4.40
CA LYS A 51 10.90 -6.99 5.02
C LYS A 51 11.00 -8.15 4.02
N GLU A 52 10.40 -8.00 2.85
CA GLU A 52 10.42 -8.98 1.77
C GLU A 52 10.60 -8.26 0.43
N LYS A 53 11.51 -8.76 -0.42
CA LYS A 53 11.82 -8.15 -1.72
C LYS A 53 11.10 -8.88 -2.84
N THR A 54 9.87 -8.46 -3.10
CA THR A 54 9.07 -8.95 -4.24
C THR A 54 8.74 -7.77 -5.16
N PRO A 55 9.54 -7.52 -6.23
CA PRO A 55 9.47 -6.30 -7.03
C PRO A 55 8.09 -6.00 -7.60
N TRP A 56 7.38 -7.02 -8.09
CA TRP A 56 6.05 -6.81 -8.67
C TRP A 56 5.01 -6.38 -7.62
N ILE A 57 5.07 -6.90 -6.40
CA ILE A 57 4.21 -6.47 -5.28
C ILE A 57 4.55 -5.02 -4.91
N LYS A 58 5.84 -4.68 -4.84
CA LYS A 58 6.29 -3.31 -4.57
C LYS A 58 5.76 -2.32 -5.61
N ASN A 59 5.79 -2.68 -6.89
CA ASN A 59 5.24 -1.88 -7.97
C ASN A 59 3.72 -1.70 -7.85
N VAL A 60 2.98 -2.75 -7.51
CA VAL A 60 1.53 -2.69 -7.27
C VAL A 60 1.20 -1.75 -6.11
N ILE A 61 1.95 -1.82 -5.00
CA ILE A 61 1.79 -0.94 -3.84
C ILE A 61 2.00 0.51 -4.25
N HIS A 62 3.12 0.83 -4.90
CA HIS A 62 3.43 2.21 -5.32
C HIS A 62 2.41 2.74 -6.32
N LYS A 63 1.96 1.91 -7.26
CA LYS A 63 0.91 2.27 -8.23
C LYS A 63 -0.40 2.60 -7.51
N THR A 64 -0.83 1.74 -6.59
CA THR A 64 -2.07 1.93 -5.81
C THR A 64 -2.04 3.22 -5.00
N ILE A 65 -0.90 3.50 -4.34
CA ILE A 65 -0.66 4.74 -3.60
C ILE A 65 -0.77 5.95 -4.54
N LYS A 66 -0.07 5.93 -5.67
CA LYS A 66 -0.04 7.03 -6.65
C LYS A 66 -1.41 7.29 -7.29
N GLU A 67 -2.14 6.25 -7.63
CA GLU A 67 -3.49 6.38 -8.19
C GLU A 67 -4.44 6.94 -7.14
N THR A 68 -4.37 6.47 -5.90
CA THR A 68 -5.23 6.99 -4.83
C THR A 68 -4.91 8.44 -4.48
N SER A 69 -3.64 8.84 -4.46
CA SER A 69 -3.27 10.25 -4.24
C SER A 69 -3.78 11.17 -5.35
N LYS A 70 -3.89 10.65 -6.58
CA LYS A 70 -4.42 11.39 -7.73
C LYS A 70 -5.95 11.48 -7.71
N ASP A 71 -6.61 10.39 -7.34
CA ASP A 71 -8.07 10.30 -7.31
C ASP A 71 -8.67 11.06 -6.10
N TYR A 72 -7.93 11.15 -4.99
CA TYR A 72 -8.36 11.77 -3.74
C TYR A 72 -7.35 12.81 -3.23
N PRO A 73 -7.05 13.87 -4.01
CA PRO A 73 -5.97 14.81 -3.68
C PRO A 73 -6.21 15.53 -2.35
N ASN A 74 -7.44 15.93 -2.04
CA ASN A 74 -7.75 16.66 -0.80
C ASN A 74 -7.46 15.82 0.46
N ILE A 75 -7.88 14.55 0.46
CA ILE A 75 -7.63 13.62 1.57
C ILE A 75 -6.12 13.36 1.69
N TRP A 76 -5.44 13.18 0.56
CA TRP A 76 -4.02 12.91 0.52
C TRP A 76 -3.20 14.09 1.04
N GLU A 77 -3.54 15.31 0.62
CA GLU A 77 -2.90 16.52 1.11
C GLU A 77 -3.12 16.73 2.61
N GLU A 78 -4.34 16.55 3.12
CA GLU A 78 -4.64 16.69 4.55
C GLU A 78 -3.79 15.74 5.41
N LEU A 79 -3.67 14.48 4.97
CA LEU A 79 -2.96 13.43 5.71
C LEU A 79 -1.44 13.49 5.58
N PHE A 80 -0.91 14.02 4.48
CA PHE A 80 0.53 13.95 4.19
C PHE A 80 1.24 15.31 4.05
N LYS A 81 0.58 16.44 3.73
CA LYS A 81 1.26 17.77 3.70
C LYS A 81 1.69 18.26 5.09
N ARG A 82 1.06 17.79 6.18
CA ARG A 82 1.42 18.21 7.54
C ARG A 82 2.73 17.60 8.06
N ASN A 83 3.32 16.63 7.35
CA ASN A 83 4.55 15.95 7.79
C ASN A 83 5.85 16.52 7.17
N ASP A 84 5.77 17.38 6.16
CA ASP A 84 6.95 18.03 5.54
C ASP A 84 7.27 19.41 6.17
N ALA A 85 6.47 19.87 7.13
CA ALA A 85 6.61 21.19 7.77
C ALA A 85 7.29 21.17 9.16
N ASN A 86 8.01 20.10 9.50
CA ASN A 86 8.80 20.00 10.74
C ASN A 86 10.25 19.59 10.45
#